data_AF-A0A8U0HS50-F1
#
_entry.id   AF-A0A8U0HS50-F1
#
_cell.length_a   1.000
_cell.length_b   1.000
_cell.length_c   1.000
_cell.angle_alpha   90.00
_cell.angle_beta   90.00
_cell.angle_gamma   90.00
#
_symmetry.space_group_name_H-M   'P 1'
#
loop_
_entity.id
_entity.type
_entity.pdbx_description
1 polymer ?
#
loop_
_entity_poly.entity_id
_entity_poly.type
_entity_poly.pdbx_seq_one_letter_code
_entity_poly.pdbx_strand_id
1 'polypeptide(L)'
;MTDPNESSGESLQPPTESIRPSVSKIDSKQAAGESEDDGSCVNPMVAVYRHDVHKARMRGHEHAEETFRGVRVNESVPFGADRDAALLSRPRGEPEQTVDAHESWFRVSLLTGQVASSVEPVSDIGGSLFKVVRIKDPAALHAAWLHATVPSLFSESPYYPYTSLKYHTLLVAALLDNYRAGVSFDELFLAVTPSDGDPAVVPHRTVVSTSGFALHVTSEPGDRPAARLGSGPARLFADVWARLPEVPFDVDGERRWRVLDAQLRRVRSWSVALQFIEEYSAALAPSPLDGAGPGGDGV
;
A
#
# COMPACT_ATOMS: atom_id res chain seq x y z
N MET A 1 -22.65 -2.19 -64.70
CA MET A 1 -23.94 -1.48 -64.75
C MET A 1 -23.82 -0.34 -63.77
N THR A 2 -24.14 0.88 -64.19
CA THR A 2 -23.62 2.13 -63.59
C THR A 2 -24.78 2.99 -63.07
N ASP A 3 -24.61 3.59 -61.89
CA ASP A 3 -25.40 4.70 -61.32
C ASP A 3 -25.23 6.00 -62.16
N PRO A 4 -25.95 7.16 -61.93
CA PRO A 4 -26.57 7.62 -60.66
C PRO A 4 -27.85 8.53 -60.70
N ASN A 5 -28.26 9.01 -59.50
CA ASN A 5 -29.02 10.26 -59.17
C ASN A 5 -30.52 10.41 -59.60
N GLU A 6 -31.41 11.19 -58.93
CA GLU A 6 -31.26 12.24 -57.90
C GLU A 6 -32.57 12.54 -57.09
N SER A 7 -32.44 13.22 -55.92
CA SER A 7 -33.39 14.18 -55.26
C SER A 7 -34.82 13.77 -54.79
N SER A 8 -35.57 14.54 -53.96
CA SER A 8 -35.29 15.49 -52.83
C SER A 8 -36.61 15.95 -52.13
N GLY A 9 -36.58 16.44 -50.87
CA GLY A 9 -37.66 17.20 -50.16
C GLY A 9 -38.05 16.63 -48.78
N GLU A 10 -37.69 17.26 -47.63
CA GLU A 10 -38.39 18.35 -46.87
C GLU A 10 -39.66 17.91 -46.08
N SER A 11 -40.01 18.42 -44.87
CA SER A 11 -39.47 19.49 -44.00
C SER A 11 -39.85 19.28 -42.49
N LEU A 12 -39.33 20.10 -41.57
CA LEU A 12 -39.64 20.10 -40.10
C LEU A 12 -40.81 21.03 -39.73
N GLN A 13 -41.48 20.81 -38.57
CA GLN A 13 -41.70 21.83 -37.51
C GLN A 13 -42.36 21.26 -36.20
N PRO A 14 -42.32 21.98 -35.05
CA PRO A 14 -42.58 21.45 -33.68
C PRO A 14 -43.83 22.05 -32.97
N PRO A 15 -44.06 21.73 -31.67
CA PRO A 15 -44.91 22.56 -30.80
C PRO A 15 -44.28 22.96 -29.42
N THR A 16 -44.20 24.29 -29.22
CA THR A 16 -44.61 25.12 -28.05
C THR A 16 -44.17 24.92 -26.59
N GLU A 17 -44.06 26.07 -25.91
CA GLU A 17 -43.67 26.35 -24.52
C GLU A 17 -44.65 25.89 -23.42
N SER A 18 -44.17 25.82 -22.17
CA SER A 18 -44.99 26.17 -20.99
C SER A 18 -44.18 26.55 -19.73
N ILE A 19 -44.30 27.83 -19.33
CA ILE A 19 -44.31 28.37 -17.94
C ILE A 19 -43.05 28.28 -17.04
N ARG A 20 -42.57 29.46 -16.59
CA ARG A 20 -41.85 29.70 -15.31
C ARG A 20 -42.81 30.37 -14.31
N PRO A 21 -42.62 30.21 -12.97
CA PRO A 21 -41.94 31.23 -12.16
C PRO A 21 -41.02 30.64 -11.06
N SER A 22 -39.78 31.09 -10.86
CA SER A 22 -39.34 32.26 -10.06
C SER A 22 -39.25 32.08 -8.53
N VAL A 23 -38.00 31.99 -8.06
CA VAL A 23 -37.42 32.60 -6.83
C VAL A 23 -37.97 32.21 -5.44
N SER A 24 -37.11 31.63 -4.61
CA SER A 24 -36.85 32.16 -3.25
C SER A 24 -35.42 31.85 -2.78
N LYS A 25 -34.75 32.86 -2.21
CA LYS A 25 -33.57 32.67 -1.34
C LYS A 25 -34.08 32.51 0.08
N ILE A 26 -33.51 31.59 0.85
CA ILE A 26 -33.50 31.68 2.32
C ILE A 26 -32.08 31.39 2.80
N ASP A 27 -31.36 32.45 3.17
CA ASP A 27 -30.22 32.36 4.06
C ASP A 27 -30.74 32.23 5.50
N SER A 28 -30.37 31.18 6.24
CA SER A 28 -30.17 31.30 7.70
C SER A 28 -29.58 30.06 8.38
N LYS A 29 -28.48 30.31 9.10
CA LYS A 29 -28.06 29.69 10.36
C LYS A 29 -28.03 28.15 10.50
N GLN A 30 -26.81 27.63 10.46
CA GLN A 30 -26.14 27.11 11.67
C GLN A 30 -27.00 26.26 12.62
N ALA A 31 -27.10 24.96 12.34
CA ALA A 31 -27.26 23.95 13.37
C ALA A 31 -25.89 23.30 13.61
N ALA A 32 -25.32 23.49 14.79
CA ALA A 32 -24.23 22.66 15.27
C ALA A 32 -24.84 21.30 15.64
N GLY A 33 -24.91 20.40 14.66
CA GLY A 33 -25.21 18.99 14.90
C GLY A 33 -23.93 18.28 15.28
N GLU A 34 -23.72 18.04 16.58
CA GLU A 34 -22.88 16.93 17.02
C GLU A 34 -23.50 15.67 16.42
N SER A 35 -22.85 15.09 15.41
CA SER A 35 -23.33 13.84 14.81
C SER A 35 -23.16 12.73 15.84
N GLU A 36 -24.27 12.29 16.42
CA GLU A 36 -24.32 11.10 17.26
C GLU A 36 -23.65 9.94 16.51
N ASP A 37 -22.67 9.32 17.18
CA ASP A 37 -21.89 8.20 16.67
C ASP A 37 -22.81 7.00 16.46
N ASP A 38 -23.26 6.79 15.23
CA ASP A 38 -23.94 5.56 14.79
C ASP A 38 -22.93 4.41 14.90
N GLY A 39 -22.91 3.79 16.08
CA GLY A 39 -21.86 2.93 16.60
C GLY A 39 -21.68 1.57 15.91
N SER A 40 -21.83 1.52 14.59
CA SER A 40 -21.79 0.34 13.73
C SER A 40 -20.57 0.27 12.81
N CYS A 41 -19.78 1.34 12.62
CA CYS A 41 -18.63 1.31 11.71
C CYS A 41 -17.33 1.84 12.36
N VAL A 42 -16.25 1.07 12.20
CA VAL A 42 -14.90 1.54 12.55
C VAL A 42 -14.47 2.56 11.50
N ASN A 43 -13.79 3.64 11.94
CA ASN A 43 -13.18 4.63 11.04
C ASN A 43 -12.43 3.90 9.88
N PRO A 44 -12.72 4.21 8.60
CA PRO A 44 -12.13 3.46 7.49
C PRO A 44 -10.60 3.42 7.48
N MET A 45 -9.91 4.47 7.99
CA MET A 45 -8.44 4.45 8.10
C MET A 45 -7.92 3.58 9.26
N VAL A 46 -8.79 3.12 10.16
CA VAL A 46 -8.47 2.10 11.17
C VAL A 46 -8.83 0.71 10.63
N ALA A 47 -9.99 0.58 9.98
CA ALA A 47 -10.45 -0.67 9.37
C ALA A 47 -9.44 -1.21 8.33
N VAL A 48 -8.81 -0.32 7.55
CA VAL A 48 -7.82 -0.73 6.53
C VAL A 48 -6.60 -1.46 7.10
N TYR A 49 -6.10 -1.12 8.28
CA TYR A 49 -5.01 -1.89 8.93
C TYR A 49 -5.50 -3.18 9.60
N ARG A 50 -6.80 -3.46 9.55
CA ARG A 50 -7.44 -4.59 10.22
C ARG A 50 -8.14 -5.56 9.27
N HIS A 51 -8.35 -5.20 8.00
CA HIS A 51 -9.12 -5.97 7.02
C HIS A 51 -8.56 -7.39 6.73
N ASP A 52 -7.25 -7.56 6.86
CA ASP A 52 -6.54 -8.80 6.52
C ASP A 52 -5.91 -9.51 7.73
N VAL A 53 -6.35 -9.18 8.95
CA VAL A 53 -5.84 -9.79 10.20
C VAL A 53 -6.03 -11.31 10.24
N HIS A 54 -7.03 -11.85 9.54
CA HIS A 54 -7.23 -13.29 9.36
C HIS A 54 -6.02 -14.00 8.72
N LYS A 55 -5.29 -13.34 7.80
CA LYS A 55 -4.11 -13.90 7.11
C LYS A 55 -2.92 -14.11 8.06
N ALA A 56 -2.63 -13.11 8.90
CA ALA A 56 -1.65 -13.22 10.00
C ALA A 56 -2.08 -14.19 11.13
N ARG A 57 -3.31 -14.71 11.08
CA ARG A 57 -3.83 -15.79 11.92
C ARG A 57 -3.89 -17.14 11.20
N MET A 58 -3.31 -17.23 9.99
CA MET A 58 -3.25 -18.42 9.12
C MET A 58 -4.62 -18.96 8.72
N ARG A 59 -5.56 -18.08 8.37
CA ARG A 59 -6.94 -18.44 7.97
C ARG A 59 -7.29 -17.88 6.60
N GLY A 60 -8.11 -18.62 5.86
CA GLY A 60 -8.81 -18.09 4.69
C GLY A 60 -9.89 -17.09 5.08
N HIS A 61 -10.43 -16.39 4.07
CA HIS A 61 -11.39 -15.31 4.27
C HIS A 61 -12.74 -15.84 4.79
N GLU A 62 -13.14 -17.02 4.33
CA GLU A 62 -14.30 -17.79 4.77
C GLU A 62 -14.25 -18.24 6.25
N HIS A 63 -13.07 -18.15 6.88
CA HIS A 63 -12.84 -18.41 8.31
C HIS A 63 -12.39 -17.15 9.09
N ALA A 64 -12.59 -15.95 8.52
CA ALA A 64 -12.28 -14.68 9.16
C ALA A 64 -13.28 -14.38 10.29
N GLU A 65 -12.80 -14.30 11.53
CA GLU A 65 -13.60 -13.78 12.66
C GLU A 65 -13.72 -12.25 12.55
N GLU A 66 -14.91 -11.69 12.81
CA GLU A 66 -15.13 -10.24 12.90
C GLU A 66 -14.38 -9.56 14.05
N THR A 67 -13.86 -10.33 15.02
CA THR A 67 -13.11 -9.79 16.15
C THR A 67 -11.82 -10.57 16.42
N PHE A 68 -10.85 -9.88 17.01
CA PHE A 68 -9.61 -10.45 17.50
C PHE A 68 -9.30 -9.84 18.87
N ARG A 69 -9.40 -10.66 19.92
CA ARG A 69 -9.21 -10.24 21.33
C ARG A 69 -10.04 -8.98 21.70
N GLY A 70 -11.29 -8.92 21.24
CA GLY A 70 -12.23 -7.81 21.48
C GLY A 70 -12.07 -6.58 20.57
N VAL A 71 -11.10 -6.58 19.64
CA VAL A 71 -10.96 -5.55 18.60
C VAL A 71 -11.67 -6.01 17.33
N ARG A 72 -12.54 -5.18 16.74
CA ARG A 72 -13.19 -5.46 15.46
C ARG A 72 -12.17 -5.43 14.31
N VAL A 73 -12.18 -6.45 13.46
CA VAL A 73 -11.22 -6.73 12.39
C VAL A 73 -11.91 -7.37 11.19
N ASN A 74 -11.19 -7.51 10.07
CA ASN A 74 -11.66 -8.13 8.83
C ASN A 74 -12.88 -7.42 8.18
N GLU A 75 -13.05 -6.13 8.46
CA GLU A 75 -14.05 -5.27 7.82
C GLU A 75 -13.64 -4.93 6.39
N SER A 76 -14.60 -4.86 5.46
CA SER A 76 -14.35 -4.54 4.04
C SER A 76 -13.79 -3.13 3.86
N VAL A 77 -12.80 -2.98 2.98
CA VAL A 77 -12.20 -1.67 2.67
C VAL A 77 -12.99 -0.97 1.55
N PRO A 78 -13.45 0.27 1.74
CA PRO A 78 -14.27 0.97 0.75
C PRO A 78 -13.45 1.45 -0.47
N PHE A 79 -14.16 2.01 -1.46
CA PHE A 79 -13.60 2.55 -2.72
C PHE A 79 -12.81 1.54 -3.58
N GLY A 80 -12.84 0.24 -3.25
CA GLY A 80 -12.12 -0.79 -3.99
C GLY A 80 -10.60 -0.80 -3.75
N ALA A 81 -10.10 -0.06 -2.76
CA ALA A 81 -8.67 0.09 -2.49
C ALA A 81 -7.95 -1.25 -2.25
N ASP A 82 -8.60 -2.23 -1.59
CA ASP A 82 -8.03 -3.57 -1.35
C ASP A 82 -7.83 -4.34 -2.67
N ARG A 83 -8.90 -4.44 -3.47
CA ARG A 83 -8.86 -5.06 -4.80
C ARG A 83 -7.79 -4.41 -5.68
N ASP A 84 -7.69 -3.09 -5.66
CA ASP A 84 -6.74 -2.35 -6.48
C ASP A 84 -5.29 -2.57 -6.00
N ALA A 85 -5.03 -2.62 -4.69
CA ALA A 85 -3.72 -2.99 -4.14
C ALA A 85 -3.33 -4.44 -4.48
N ALA A 86 -4.28 -5.37 -4.45
CA ALA A 86 -4.03 -6.76 -4.84
C ALA A 86 -3.55 -6.86 -6.30
N LEU A 87 -4.06 -6.01 -7.21
CA LEU A 87 -3.60 -5.93 -8.61
C LEU A 87 -2.17 -5.37 -8.77
N LEU A 88 -1.67 -4.63 -7.78
CA LEU A 88 -0.26 -4.21 -7.71
C LEU A 88 0.67 -5.39 -7.37
N SER A 89 0.18 -6.33 -6.57
CA SER A 89 0.97 -7.46 -6.07
C SER A 89 0.87 -8.73 -6.93
N ARG A 90 -0.32 -9.10 -7.40
CA ARG A 90 -0.62 -10.39 -8.04
C ARG A 90 -1.43 -10.25 -9.34
N PRO A 91 -1.40 -11.25 -10.25
CA PRO A 91 -2.26 -11.30 -11.43
C PRO A 91 -3.75 -11.29 -11.09
N ARG A 92 -4.58 -11.00 -12.11
CA ARG A 92 -6.00 -11.37 -12.13
C ARG A 92 -6.16 -12.84 -12.50
N GLY A 93 -7.27 -13.44 -12.09
CA GLY A 93 -7.66 -14.81 -12.42
C GLY A 93 -7.52 -15.76 -11.23
N GLU A 94 -7.67 -17.06 -11.50
CA GLU A 94 -7.44 -18.11 -10.52
C GLU A 94 -5.91 -18.31 -10.36
N PRO A 95 -5.39 -18.27 -9.13
CA PRO A 95 -3.95 -18.35 -8.91
C PRO A 95 -3.48 -19.81 -8.92
N GLU A 96 -2.63 -20.16 -9.89
CA GLU A 96 -1.81 -21.37 -9.78
C GLU A 96 -0.75 -21.16 -8.69
N GLN A 97 -0.50 -22.19 -7.88
CA GLN A 97 0.46 -22.15 -6.79
C GLN A 97 1.88 -21.99 -7.36
N THR A 98 2.55 -20.88 -7.05
CA THR A 98 3.85 -20.56 -7.67
C THR A 98 5.04 -21.32 -7.07
N VAL A 99 4.82 -22.06 -5.98
CA VAL A 99 5.80 -22.97 -5.35
C VAL A 99 5.03 -24.16 -4.74
N ASP A 100 5.02 -25.31 -5.43
CA ASP A 100 4.25 -26.52 -5.03
C ASP A 100 4.51 -26.99 -3.59
N ALA A 101 5.74 -26.78 -3.10
CA ALA A 101 6.15 -27.19 -1.75
C ALA A 101 5.75 -26.20 -0.63
N HIS A 102 5.01 -25.12 -0.94
CA HIS A 102 4.73 -24.02 -0.02
C HIS A 102 3.22 -23.78 0.22
N GLU A 103 2.60 -24.71 0.95
CA GLU A 103 1.24 -24.52 1.52
C GLU A 103 1.32 -23.79 2.87
N SER A 104 1.69 -22.51 2.86
CA SER A 104 1.71 -21.68 4.08
C SER A 104 1.35 -20.23 3.83
N TRP A 105 0.84 -19.58 4.87
CA TRP A 105 0.64 -18.14 4.91
C TRP A 105 1.92 -17.36 5.22
N PHE A 106 2.95 -17.99 5.80
CA PHE A 106 4.26 -17.33 5.94
C PHE A 106 4.82 -16.98 4.56
N ARG A 107 5.53 -15.86 4.41
CA ARG A 107 6.17 -15.54 3.13
C ARG A 107 7.54 -16.20 3.00
N VAL A 108 8.02 -16.35 1.78
CA VAL A 108 9.42 -16.64 1.45
C VAL A 108 10.14 -15.32 1.19
N SER A 109 11.32 -15.15 1.78
CA SER A 109 12.18 -14.00 1.52
C SER A 109 12.78 -14.06 0.12
N LEU A 110 12.67 -12.98 -0.64
CA LEU A 110 13.36 -12.86 -1.93
C LEU A 110 14.88 -12.67 -1.73
N LEU A 111 15.30 -12.15 -0.57
CA LEU A 111 16.71 -11.95 -0.23
C LEU A 111 17.42 -13.25 0.14
N THR A 112 16.79 -14.10 0.96
CA THR A 112 17.45 -15.33 1.49
C THR A 112 16.93 -16.64 0.87
N GLY A 113 15.77 -16.62 0.21
CA GLY A 113 15.07 -17.83 -0.25
C GLY A 113 14.46 -18.68 0.87
N GLN A 114 14.50 -18.21 2.13
CA GLN A 114 13.97 -18.93 3.30
C GLN A 114 12.57 -18.42 3.70
N VAL A 115 11.83 -19.23 4.44
CA VAL A 115 10.55 -18.82 5.04
C VAL A 115 10.83 -17.74 6.10
N ALA A 116 10.11 -16.62 6.05
CA ALA A 116 10.41 -15.44 6.87
C ALA A 116 10.39 -15.73 8.38
N SER A 117 9.50 -16.63 8.84
CA SER A 117 9.42 -17.04 10.25
C SER A 117 10.60 -17.90 10.74
N SER A 118 11.43 -18.47 9.85
CA SER A 118 12.69 -19.09 10.24
C SER A 118 13.89 -18.13 10.21
N VAL A 119 13.73 -16.95 9.61
CA VAL A 119 14.75 -15.87 9.60
C VAL A 119 14.52 -14.93 10.80
N GLU A 120 13.27 -14.52 11.05
CA GLU A 120 12.88 -13.62 12.14
C GLU A 120 11.82 -14.30 13.05
N PRO A 121 12.25 -15.17 13.98
CA PRO A 121 11.33 -15.94 14.83
C PRO A 121 10.67 -15.05 15.90
N VAL A 122 9.34 -14.91 15.84
CA VAL A 122 8.53 -14.19 16.83
C VAL A 122 7.81 -15.17 17.75
N SER A 123 8.10 -15.11 19.05
CA SER A 123 7.58 -16.05 20.07
C SER A 123 6.08 -15.90 20.38
N ASP A 124 5.54 -14.68 20.33
CA ASP A 124 4.10 -14.41 20.46
C ASP A 124 3.61 -13.55 19.29
N ILE A 125 3.32 -14.23 18.16
CA ILE A 125 2.71 -13.64 16.97
C ILE A 125 1.38 -12.93 17.34
N GLY A 126 0.54 -13.59 18.14
CA GLY A 126 -0.80 -13.10 18.47
C GLY A 126 -0.79 -11.84 19.33
N GLY A 127 0.03 -11.81 20.39
CA GLY A 127 0.20 -10.62 21.23
C GLY A 127 0.94 -9.50 20.53
N SER A 128 1.94 -9.80 19.68
CA SER A 128 2.66 -8.78 18.93
C SER A 128 1.78 -8.12 17.87
N LEU A 129 0.96 -8.90 17.14
CA LEU A 129 -0.08 -8.35 16.26
C LEU A 129 -1.13 -7.55 17.04
N PHE A 130 -1.57 -8.06 18.21
CA PHE A 130 -2.55 -7.39 19.06
C PHE A 130 -2.07 -6.02 19.56
N LYS A 131 -0.78 -5.85 19.87
CA LYS A 131 -0.19 -4.56 20.27
C LYS A 131 -0.42 -3.47 19.22
N VAL A 132 -0.36 -3.83 17.94
CA VAL A 132 -0.56 -2.93 16.79
C VAL A 132 -2.05 -2.71 16.55
N VAL A 133 -2.83 -3.77 16.25
CA VAL A 133 -4.21 -3.61 15.78
C VAL A 133 -5.16 -2.95 16.80
N ARG A 134 -4.84 -3.01 18.10
CA ARG A 134 -5.63 -2.34 19.15
C ARG A 134 -5.54 -0.81 19.14
N ILE A 135 -4.56 -0.23 18.42
CA ILE A 135 -4.43 1.23 18.29
C ILE A 135 -5.68 1.77 17.58
N LYS A 136 -6.23 2.88 18.09
CA LYS A 136 -7.45 3.52 17.60
C LYS A 136 -7.20 4.79 16.78
N ASP A 137 -6.08 5.46 17.03
CA ASP A 137 -5.67 6.60 16.20
C ASP A 137 -5.12 6.10 14.85
N PRO A 138 -5.63 6.57 13.70
CA PRO A 138 -5.19 6.08 12.40
C PRO A 138 -3.71 6.35 12.12
N ALA A 139 -3.19 7.53 12.48
CA ALA A 139 -1.82 7.92 12.15
C ALA A 139 -0.80 7.12 12.98
N ALA A 140 -1.05 6.94 14.29
CA ALA A 140 -0.27 6.08 15.15
C ALA A 140 -0.36 4.60 14.75
N LEU A 141 -1.52 4.13 14.27
CA LEU A 141 -1.69 2.77 13.77
C LEU A 141 -0.90 2.55 12.46
N HIS A 142 -0.89 3.53 11.56
CA HIS A 142 -0.06 3.52 10.35
C HIS A 142 1.43 3.42 10.68
N ALA A 143 1.94 4.32 11.55
CA ALA A 143 3.33 4.29 11.98
C ALA A 143 3.70 2.97 12.66
N ALA A 144 2.84 2.46 13.57
CA ALA A 144 3.06 1.18 14.22
C ALA A 144 3.06 0.00 13.23
N TRP A 145 2.22 0.04 12.19
CA TRP A 145 2.17 -1.00 11.14
C TRP A 145 3.40 -0.94 10.22
N LEU A 146 3.86 0.26 9.88
CA LEU A 146 5.06 0.50 9.06
C LEU A 146 6.33 -0.11 9.67
N HIS A 147 6.39 -0.23 11.00
CA HIS A 147 7.49 -0.86 11.74
C HIS A 147 7.12 -2.23 12.35
N ALA A 148 5.99 -2.83 12.00
CA ALA A 148 5.57 -4.11 12.56
C ALA A 148 6.25 -5.31 11.87
N THR A 149 7.02 -6.10 12.63
CA THR A 149 7.56 -7.40 12.19
C THR A 149 6.44 -8.37 11.78
N VAL A 150 5.41 -8.57 12.61
CA VAL A 150 4.49 -9.70 12.42
C VAL A 150 3.79 -9.70 11.05
N PRO A 151 3.20 -8.59 10.54
CA PRO A 151 2.65 -8.56 9.19
C PRO A 151 3.68 -8.76 8.08
N SER A 152 4.98 -8.52 8.34
CA SER A 152 6.05 -8.81 7.39
C SER A 152 6.30 -10.31 7.26
N LEU A 153 6.00 -11.13 8.27
CA LEU A 153 6.23 -12.58 8.21
C LEU A 153 5.28 -13.32 7.26
N PHE A 154 4.16 -12.70 6.87
CA PHE A 154 3.09 -13.34 6.10
C PHE A 154 3.00 -12.82 4.66
N SER A 155 2.59 -13.71 3.77
CA SER A 155 2.24 -13.38 2.39
C SER A 155 0.83 -12.77 2.30
N GLU A 156 0.56 -12.04 1.23
CA GLU A 156 -0.79 -11.53 0.93
C GLU A 156 -1.75 -12.68 0.56
N SER A 157 -1.19 -13.77 0.02
CA SER A 157 -1.89 -14.93 -0.53
C SER A 157 -0.94 -16.13 -0.57
N PRO A 158 -1.33 -17.33 -0.08
CA PRO A 158 -0.45 -18.50 -0.02
C PRO A 158 0.07 -18.94 -1.41
N TYR A 159 -0.73 -18.75 -2.46
CA TYR A 159 -0.33 -19.01 -3.85
C TYR A 159 0.83 -18.16 -4.37
N TYR A 160 1.13 -17.02 -3.72
CA TYR A 160 2.18 -16.06 -4.09
C TYR A 160 3.10 -15.80 -2.89
N PRO A 161 3.97 -16.77 -2.53
CA PRO A 161 4.65 -16.77 -1.25
C PRO A 161 5.69 -15.66 -1.10
N TYR A 162 6.11 -14.99 -2.17
CA TYR A 162 7.02 -13.83 -2.08
C TYR A 162 6.30 -12.50 -1.76
N THR A 163 4.97 -12.44 -1.85
CA THR A 163 4.20 -11.23 -1.49
C THR A 163 4.30 -10.94 0.00
N SER A 164 3.90 -9.74 0.43
CA SER A 164 3.93 -9.34 1.83
C SER A 164 2.60 -8.73 2.27
N LEU A 165 2.02 -9.29 3.34
CA LEU A 165 0.82 -8.79 4.00
C LEU A 165 1.02 -7.37 4.54
N LYS A 166 2.20 -7.08 5.12
CA LYS A 166 2.58 -5.73 5.57
C LYS A 166 2.41 -4.72 4.45
N TYR A 167 3.03 -4.99 3.30
CA TYR A 167 3.06 -4.07 2.17
C TYR A 167 1.79 -4.03 1.35
N HIS A 168 1.05 -5.14 1.24
CA HIS A 168 -0.34 -5.10 0.76
C HIS A 168 -1.13 -4.08 1.59
N THR A 169 -1.18 -4.27 2.91
CA THR A 169 -1.97 -3.41 3.81
C THR A 169 -1.56 -1.93 3.75
N LEU A 170 -0.25 -1.63 3.64
CA LEU A 170 0.25 -0.26 3.47
C LEU A 170 -0.16 0.35 2.12
N LEU A 171 -0.15 -0.44 1.03
CA LEU A 171 -0.65 -0.02 -0.28
C LEU A 171 -2.17 0.21 -0.24
N VAL A 172 -2.95 -0.67 0.39
CA VAL A 172 -4.40 -0.48 0.58
C VAL A 172 -4.68 0.83 1.31
N ALA A 173 -3.93 1.11 2.39
CA ALA A 173 -4.12 2.33 3.16
C ALA A 173 -3.77 3.59 2.37
N ALA A 174 -2.67 3.57 1.61
CA ALA A 174 -2.28 4.69 0.75
C ALA A 174 -3.30 4.93 -0.39
N LEU A 175 -3.81 3.87 -1.02
CA LEU A 175 -4.87 3.99 -2.02
C LEU A 175 -6.16 4.53 -1.41
N LEU A 176 -6.62 3.96 -0.30
CA LEU A 176 -7.84 4.40 0.40
C LEU A 176 -7.77 5.89 0.77
N ASP A 177 -6.66 6.34 1.33
CA ASP A 177 -6.48 7.73 1.75
C ASP A 177 -6.42 8.70 0.55
N ASN A 178 -6.01 8.24 -0.65
CA ASN A 178 -6.03 9.05 -1.88
C ASN A 178 -7.47 9.08 -2.43
N TYR A 179 -8.11 7.92 -2.57
CA TYR A 179 -9.46 7.78 -3.09
C TYR A 179 -10.49 8.54 -2.24
N ARG A 180 -10.31 8.57 -0.91
CA ARG A 180 -11.12 9.39 0.01
C ARG A 180 -10.97 10.90 -0.20
N ALA A 181 -9.85 11.35 -0.76
CA ALA A 181 -9.62 12.75 -1.15
C ALA A 181 -10.14 13.06 -2.57
N GLY A 182 -10.78 12.10 -3.26
CA GLY A 182 -11.31 12.25 -4.60
C GLY A 182 -10.31 11.99 -5.73
N VAL A 183 -9.08 11.56 -5.40
CA VAL A 183 -7.98 11.29 -6.33
C VAL A 183 -8.16 9.93 -7.02
N SER A 184 -7.96 9.86 -8.34
CA SER A 184 -7.95 8.59 -9.09
C SER A 184 -6.56 7.95 -9.17
N PHE A 185 -6.48 6.64 -9.45
CA PHE A 185 -5.22 5.89 -9.44
C PHE A 185 -4.15 6.48 -10.40
N ASP A 186 -4.57 6.99 -11.55
CA ASP A 186 -3.68 7.52 -12.59
C ASP A 186 -3.05 8.88 -12.26
N GLU A 187 -3.56 9.55 -11.22
CA GLU A 187 -2.98 10.73 -10.61
C GLU A 187 -1.90 10.41 -9.56
N LEU A 188 -1.71 9.13 -9.20
CA LEU A 188 -0.78 8.73 -8.16
C LEU A 188 0.66 8.62 -8.65
N PHE A 189 1.57 8.93 -7.73
CA PHE A 189 3.01 8.84 -7.88
C PHE A 189 3.60 7.95 -6.79
N LEU A 190 4.68 7.24 -7.14
CA LEU A 190 5.69 6.81 -6.19
C LEU A 190 6.64 7.98 -6.02
N ALA A 191 6.65 8.60 -4.84
CA ALA A 191 7.53 9.71 -4.49
C ALA A 191 8.61 9.25 -3.49
N VAL A 192 9.83 9.71 -3.72
CA VAL A 192 11.01 9.43 -2.89
C VAL A 192 11.27 10.62 -1.97
N THR A 193 11.46 10.36 -0.68
CA THR A 193 12.01 11.34 0.26
C THR A 193 13.37 10.81 0.72
N PRO A 194 14.49 11.30 0.16
CA PRO A 194 15.82 11.06 0.72
C PRO A 194 15.90 11.60 2.14
N SER A 195 16.80 11.08 2.98
CA SER A 195 16.98 11.64 4.33
C SER A 195 18.44 11.88 4.70
N ASP A 196 18.69 13.08 5.23
CA ASP A 196 19.87 13.42 6.05
C ASP A 196 19.60 13.10 7.55
N GLY A 197 18.84 12.04 7.83
CA GLY A 197 18.30 11.71 9.16
C GLY A 197 17.14 10.70 9.11
N ASP A 198 16.23 10.71 10.10
CA ASP A 198 15.00 9.91 10.02
C ASP A 198 13.94 10.63 9.16
N PRO A 199 13.45 10.05 8.05
CA PRO A 199 12.44 10.68 7.20
C PRO A 199 11.08 10.75 7.90
N ALA A 200 10.43 11.92 7.85
CA ALA A 200 9.13 12.11 8.47
C ALA A 200 8.07 11.18 7.87
N VAL A 201 7.45 10.34 8.71
CA VAL A 201 6.34 9.46 8.31
C VAL A 201 5.11 10.33 8.02
N VAL A 202 4.69 10.36 6.77
CA VAL A 202 3.44 11.00 6.34
C VAL A 202 2.32 9.98 6.54
N PRO A 203 1.32 10.25 7.41
CA PRO A 203 0.25 9.31 7.72
C PRO A 203 -0.41 8.76 6.46
N HIS A 204 -0.54 7.43 6.40
CA HIS A 204 -1.13 6.65 5.31
C HIS A 204 -0.42 6.72 3.95
N ARG A 205 0.37 7.78 3.67
CA ARG A 205 1.11 7.97 2.42
C ARG A 205 2.44 7.22 2.40
N THR A 206 3.19 7.21 3.51
CA THR A 206 4.47 6.51 3.59
C THR A 206 4.23 4.99 3.53
N VAL A 207 4.77 4.33 2.51
CA VAL A 207 4.68 2.88 2.34
C VAL A 207 5.98 2.17 2.75
N VAL A 208 7.15 2.82 2.65
CA VAL A 208 8.44 2.33 3.17
C VAL A 208 9.09 3.45 3.98
N SER A 209 9.70 3.09 5.11
CA SER A 209 10.61 3.97 5.86
C SER A 209 11.86 3.19 6.24
N THR A 210 13.02 3.70 5.85
CA THR A 210 14.35 3.20 6.21
C THR A 210 15.13 4.33 6.89
N SER A 211 16.35 4.04 7.37
CA SER A 211 17.24 5.05 7.95
C SER A 211 17.86 6.04 6.93
N GLY A 212 17.74 5.79 5.62
CA GLY A 212 18.29 6.66 4.58
C GLY A 212 17.27 7.24 3.60
N PHE A 213 16.03 6.72 3.59
CA PHE A 213 14.95 7.24 2.76
C PHE A 213 13.57 6.68 3.14
N ALA A 214 12.53 7.39 2.72
CA ALA A 214 11.15 6.91 2.70
C ALA A 214 10.57 6.90 1.27
N LEU A 215 9.62 6.00 1.03
CA LEU A 215 8.80 5.96 -0.20
C LEU A 215 7.34 6.24 0.14
N HIS A 216 6.68 7.02 -0.71
CA HIS A 216 5.30 7.44 -0.52
C HIS A 216 4.45 7.15 -1.76
N VAL A 217 3.19 6.78 -1.56
CA VAL A 217 2.17 6.69 -2.62
C VAL A 217 1.16 7.84 -2.44
N THR A 218 1.17 8.80 -3.37
CA THR A 218 0.48 10.10 -3.20
C THR A 218 0.18 10.76 -4.55
N SER A 219 -0.87 11.59 -4.59
CA SER A 219 -1.11 12.59 -5.66
C SER A 219 -0.19 13.80 -5.61
N GLU A 220 0.44 14.07 -4.47
CA GLU A 220 1.16 15.31 -4.16
C GLU A 220 2.65 15.04 -3.93
N PRO A 221 3.43 14.74 -4.98
CA PRO A 221 4.87 14.56 -4.84
C PRO A 221 5.58 15.85 -4.41
N GLY A 222 5.06 17.02 -4.79
CA GLY A 222 5.79 18.29 -4.64
C GLY A 222 7.07 18.28 -5.47
N ASP A 223 8.16 18.83 -4.93
CA ASP A 223 9.47 18.86 -5.59
C ASP A 223 10.27 17.55 -5.48
N ARG A 224 9.70 16.50 -4.87
CA ARG A 224 10.38 15.21 -4.65
C ARG A 224 10.59 14.43 -5.94
N PRO A 225 11.70 13.67 -6.08
CA PRO A 225 11.85 12.69 -7.16
C PRO A 225 10.67 11.71 -7.16
N ALA A 226 9.94 11.66 -8.27
CA ALA A 226 8.69 10.92 -8.33
C ALA A 226 8.37 10.38 -9.74
N ALA A 227 7.66 9.25 -9.79
CA ALA A 227 7.18 8.63 -11.02
C ALA A 227 5.72 8.20 -10.90
N ARG A 228 4.89 8.52 -11.92
CA ARG A 228 3.48 8.10 -11.95
C ARG A 228 3.33 6.58 -11.93
N LEU A 229 2.39 6.07 -11.13
CA LEU A 229 2.12 4.63 -10.99
C LEU A 229 1.70 3.99 -12.32
N GLY A 230 0.93 4.71 -13.12
CA GLY A 230 0.38 4.27 -14.41
C GLY A 230 -1.11 4.54 -14.50
N SER A 231 -1.73 4.26 -15.65
CA SER A 231 -3.17 4.50 -15.91
C SER A 231 -4.15 3.65 -15.10
N GLY A 232 -3.67 2.72 -14.27
CA GLY A 232 -4.51 1.83 -13.48
C GLY A 232 -3.69 0.79 -12.71
N PRO A 233 -4.29 0.12 -11.71
CA PRO A 233 -3.58 -0.81 -10.84
C PRO A 233 -3.03 -2.03 -11.60
N ALA A 234 -1.70 -2.19 -11.57
CA ALA A 234 -1.00 -3.30 -12.21
C ALA A 234 0.38 -3.58 -11.59
N ARG A 235 0.88 -4.80 -11.81
CA ARG A 235 2.25 -5.26 -11.52
C ARG A 235 3.29 -4.59 -12.43
N LEU A 236 3.57 -3.32 -12.14
CA LEU A 236 4.47 -2.44 -12.89
C LEU A 236 5.56 -1.79 -12.01
N PHE A 237 5.88 -2.35 -10.83
CA PHE A 237 6.85 -1.74 -9.92
C PHE A 237 8.19 -1.43 -10.61
N ALA A 238 8.79 -2.42 -11.28
CA ALA A 238 10.01 -2.25 -12.06
C ALA A 238 9.96 -1.10 -13.08
N ASP A 239 8.83 -0.93 -13.79
CA ASP A 239 8.65 0.12 -14.80
C ASP A 239 8.43 1.50 -14.18
N VAL A 240 7.92 1.58 -12.94
CA VAL A 240 7.77 2.81 -12.17
C VAL A 240 9.10 3.20 -11.53
N TRP A 241 9.80 2.24 -10.92
CA TRP A 241 11.15 2.41 -10.37
C TRP A 241 12.13 2.88 -11.45
N ALA A 242 12.10 2.26 -12.64
CA ALA A 242 12.99 2.63 -13.74
C ALA A 242 12.71 4.02 -14.34
N ARG A 243 11.55 4.63 -14.05
CA ARG A 243 11.16 5.98 -14.45
C ARG A 243 11.37 7.04 -13.37
N LEU A 244 11.85 6.67 -12.17
CA LEU A 244 12.26 7.65 -11.18
C LEU A 244 13.42 8.49 -11.75
N PRO A 245 13.36 9.84 -11.66
CA PRO A 245 14.45 10.69 -12.15
C PRO A 245 15.71 10.56 -11.29
N GLU A 246 15.55 10.15 -10.04
CA GLU A 246 16.61 9.91 -9.06
C GLU A 246 16.15 8.76 -8.13
N VAL A 247 17.08 7.88 -7.75
CA VAL A 247 16.84 6.76 -6.82
C VAL A 247 17.42 7.09 -5.43
N PRO A 248 16.79 6.63 -4.33
CA PRO A 248 17.11 7.07 -2.96
C PRO A 248 18.49 6.70 -2.39
N PHE A 249 19.41 6.15 -3.18
CA PHE A 249 20.69 5.65 -2.68
C PHE A 249 21.78 5.75 -3.74
N ASP A 250 23.03 5.87 -3.30
CA ASP A 250 24.19 6.07 -4.17
C ASP A 250 24.56 4.80 -4.95
N VAL A 251 23.95 4.65 -6.13
CA VAL A 251 24.21 3.57 -7.09
C VAL A 251 25.65 3.60 -7.59
N ASP A 252 26.32 4.75 -7.70
CA ASP A 252 27.68 4.80 -8.25
C ASP A 252 28.75 4.54 -7.18
N GLY A 253 28.53 5.00 -5.94
CA GLY A 253 29.46 4.84 -4.83
C GLY A 253 29.70 3.41 -4.36
N GLU A 254 28.66 2.56 -4.28
CA GLU A 254 28.82 1.20 -3.76
C GLU A 254 28.15 0.08 -4.58
N ARG A 255 28.84 -1.06 -4.67
CA ARG A 255 28.33 -2.26 -5.38
C ARG A 255 26.99 -2.77 -4.83
N ARG A 256 26.74 -2.64 -3.52
CA ARG A 256 25.48 -3.08 -2.89
C ARG A 256 24.26 -2.33 -3.43
N TRP A 257 24.37 -1.02 -3.59
CA TRP A 257 23.31 -0.18 -4.12
C TRP A 257 23.02 -0.46 -5.62
N ARG A 258 24.06 -0.76 -6.41
CA ARG A 258 23.87 -1.29 -7.79
C ARG A 258 23.13 -2.61 -7.84
N VAL A 259 23.39 -3.51 -6.90
CA VAL A 259 22.69 -4.80 -6.83
C VAL A 259 21.22 -4.57 -6.47
N LEU A 260 20.91 -3.71 -5.50
CA LEU A 260 19.53 -3.37 -5.15
C LEU A 260 18.76 -2.81 -6.35
N ASP A 261 19.25 -1.74 -6.99
CA ASP A 261 18.61 -1.13 -8.16
C ASP A 261 18.42 -2.13 -9.31
N ALA A 262 19.44 -2.94 -9.62
CA ALA A 262 19.38 -3.93 -10.70
C ALA A 262 18.37 -5.07 -10.43
N GLN A 263 18.03 -5.37 -9.17
CA GLN A 263 16.94 -6.28 -8.83
C GLN A 263 15.58 -5.58 -8.86
N LEU A 264 15.47 -4.35 -8.33
CA LEU A 264 14.22 -3.58 -8.33
C LEU A 264 13.69 -3.31 -9.75
N ARG A 265 14.58 -3.10 -10.72
CA ARG A 265 14.25 -3.02 -12.17
C ARG A 265 13.77 -4.35 -12.80
N ARG A 266 13.63 -5.43 -12.02
CA ARG A 266 13.10 -6.74 -12.46
C ARG A 266 11.84 -7.16 -11.69
N VAL A 267 11.68 -6.71 -10.45
CA VAL A 267 10.53 -7.08 -9.61
C VAL A 267 9.30 -6.29 -10.06
N ARG A 268 8.32 -7.00 -10.65
CA ARG A 268 7.06 -6.40 -11.12
C ARG A 268 6.01 -6.20 -10.02
N SER A 269 6.05 -7.04 -8.99
CA SER A 269 5.07 -7.05 -7.89
C SER A 269 5.44 -6.01 -6.83
N TRP A 270 4.48 -5.16 -6.46
CA TRP A 270 4.72 -4.07 -5.52
C TRP A 270 5.04 -4.55 -4.11
N SER A 271 4.21 -5.41 -3.50
CA SER A 271 4.46 -5.89 -2.13
C SER A 271 5.76 -6.69 -2.01
N VAL A 272 6.15 -7.43 -3.06
CA VAL A 272 7.45 -8.13 -3.13
C VAL A 272 8.60 -7.13 -3.14
N ALA A 273 8.53 -6.09 -3.99
CA ALA A 273 9.60 -5.12 -4.14
C ALA A 273 9.81 -4.26 -2.88
N LEU A 274 8.72 -3.77 -2.28
CA LEU A 274 8.79 -2.97 -1.05
C LEU A 274 9.30 -3.81 0.14
N GLN A 275 8.91 -5.08 0.23
CA GLN A 275 9.44 -6.00 1.23
C GLN A 275 10.94 -6.29 1.03
N PHE A 276 11.37 -6.47 -0.22
CA PHE A 276 12.78 -6.66 -0.56
C PHE A 276 13.62 -5.42 -0.24
N ILE A 277 13.09 -4.20 -0.42
CA ILE A 277 13.74 -2.95 0.00
C ILE A 277 13.98 -2.94 1.52
N GLU A 278 12.98 -3.28 2.32
CA GLU A 278 13.12 -3.34 3.78
C GLU A 278 14.16 -4.39 4.20
N GLU A 279 14.06 -5.63 3.70
CA GLU A 279 15.01 -6.71 4.02
C GLU A 279 16.44 -6.34 3.63
N TYR A 280 16.64 -5.79 2.43
CA TYR A 280 17.95 -5.41 1.93
C TYR A 280 18.55 -4.24 2.71
N SER A 281 17.72 -3.25 3.08
CA SER A 281 18.18 -2.10 3.87
C SER A 281 18.52 -2.50 5.30
N ALA A 282 17.71 -3.36 5.93
CA ALA A 282 17.97 -3.89 7.27
C ALA A 282 19.24 -4.76 7.32
N ALA A 283 19.47 -5.61 6.31
CA ALA A 283 20.68 -6.42 6.19
C ALA A 283 21.96 -5.60 5.93
N LEU A 284 21.83 -4.30 5.61
CA LEU A 284 22.93 -3.37 5.38
C LEU A 284 23.13 -2.32 6.47
N ALA A 285 22.22 -2.26 7.45
CA ALA A 285 22.38 -1.43 8.63
C ALA A 285 23.61 -1.93 9.44
N PRO A 286 24.47 -1.04 9.96
CA PRO A 286 25.61 -1.45 10.77
C PRO A 286 25.12 -2.23 12.00
N SER A 287 25.79 -3.34 12.32
CA SER A 287 25.41 -4.13 13.49
C SER A 287 25.65 -3.31 14.76
N PRO A 288 24.74 -3.30 15.74
CA PRO A 288 24.98 -2.64 17.04
C PRO A 288 26.23 -3.15 17.77
N LEU A 289 26.77 -4.30 17.37
CA LEU A 289 27.98 -4.92 17.93
C LEU A 289 29.28 -4.36 17.32
N ASP A 290 29.25 -3.73 16.14
CA ASP A 290 30.46 -3.24 15.46
C ASP A 290 31.02 -1.95 16.09
N GLY A 291 30.30 -1.34 17.03
CA GLY A 291 30.75 -0.17 17.80
C GLY A 291 31.63 -0.48 19.01
N ALA A 292 31.74 -1.76 19.41
CA ALA A 292 32.51 -2.18 20.59
C ALA A 292 33.96 -2.54 20.24
N GLY A 293 34.72 -1.60 19.69
CA GLY A 293 36.17 -1.73 19.60
C GLY A 293 36.79 -1.88 21.00
N PRO A 294 37.79 -2.75 21.20
CA PRO A 294 38.43 -2.91 22.50
C PRO A 294 39.20 -1.63 22.86
N GLY A 295 38.60 -0.82 23.75
CA GLY A 295 39.29 0.30 24.38
C GLY A 295 40.52 -0.23 25.11
N GLY A 296 41.68 0.34 24.79
CA GLY A 296 42.93 -0.10 25.40
C GLY A 296 43.00 0.33 26.86
N ASP A 297 43.03 -0.63 27.78
CA ASP A 297 43.58 -0.41 29.11
C ASP A 297 45.11 -0.31 29.01
N GLY A 298 45.65 0.80 29.48
CA GLY A 298 47.09 1.04 29.49
C GLY A 298 47.78 0.51 30.74
N VAL A 299 49.02 0.05 30.57
CA VAL A 299 50.12 0.10 31.55
C VAL A 299 51.38 0.53 30.81
#